data_AF-F0QV24-F1
#
_entry.id   AF-F0QV24-F1
#
_cell.length_a   1.000
_cell.length_b   1.000
_cell.length_c   1.000
_cell.angle_alpha   90.00
_cell.angle_beta   90.00
_cell.angle_gamma   90.00
#
_symmetry.space_group_name_H-M   'P 1'
#
loop_
_entity.id
_entity.type
_entity.pdbx_description
1 polymer ?
#
loop_
_entity_poly.entity_id
_entity_poly.type
_entity_poly.pdbx_seq_one_letter_code
_entity_poly.pdbx_strand_id
1 'polypeptide(L)'
;MIDVVVRVTVRRKLERFNVTTLPFTVRLYINNQVLLPASLVRALGITHIRFADVDLEYKGFVIELKGVRLLRTRHTDSRQFTIPRGVRELYGIGPGDTIKVLSIRPSVINQ
;
A
#
# COMPACT_ATOMS: atom_id res chain seq x y z
N MET A 1 3.98 27.91 -11.65
CA MET A 1 3.69 26.76 -10.77
C MET A 1 2.40 26.17 -11.32
N ILE A 2 2.45 25.00 -11.96
CA ILE A 2 1.34 24.47 -12.76
C ILE A 2 0.56 23.50 -11.87
N ASP A 3 -0.66 23.88 -11.48
CA ASP A 3 -1.56 23.02 -10.71
C ASP A 3 -2.05 21.87 -11.59
N VAL A 4 -1.60 20.66 -11.28
CA VAL A 4 -2.07 19.44 -11.94
C VAL A 4 -3.36 18.99 -11.25
N VAL A 5 -4.50 19.28 -11.86
CA VAL A 5 -5.82 18.79 -11.42
C VAL A 5 -6.04 17.37 -11.96
N VAL A 6 -5.84 16.36 -11.10
CA VAL A 6 -6.18 14.97 -11.45
C VAL A 6 -7.68 14.73 -11.18
N ARG A 7 -8.50 14.74 -12.23
CA ARG A 7 -9.90 14.27 -12.17
C ARG A 7 -9.93 12.74 -12.23
N VAL A 8 -10.20 12.07 -11.11
CA VAL A 8 -10.45 10.62 -11.09
C VAL A 8 -11.95 10.36 -11.29
N THR A 9 -12.33 9.90 -12.48
CA THR A 9 -13.68 9.40 -12.75
C THR A 9 -13.72 7.90 -12.45
N VAL A 10 -14.37 7.49 -11.35
CA VAL A 10 -14.52 6.07 -11.01
C VAL A 10 -15.64 5.48 -11.88
N ARG A 11 -15.26 4.90 -13.04
CA ARG A 11 -16.12 3.96 -13.77
C ARG A 11 -15.81 2.55 -13.30
N ARG A 12 -16.80 1.91 -12.66
CA ARG A 12 -16.73 0.52 -12.16
C ARG A 12 -16.68 -0.47 -13.33
N LYS A 13 -15.50 -0.71 -13.87
CA LYS A 13 -15.16 -1.90 -14.65
C LYS A 13 -14.13 -2.66 -13.84
N LEU A 14 -14.30 -3.96 -13.68
CA LEU A 14 -13.32 -4.86 -13.05
C LEU A 14 -12.10 -4.98 -13.99
N GLU A 15 -11.42 -3.86 -14.23
CA GLU A 15 -10.13 -3.89 -14.88
C GLU A 15 -9.21 -4.65 -13.93
N ARG A 16 -8.58 -5.69 -14.46
CA ARG A 16 -7.49 -6.43 -13.79
C ARG A 16 -6.66 -5.39 -13.05
N PHE A 17 -6.48 -5.53 -11.73
CA PHE A 17 -5.73 -4.59 -10.87
C PHE A 17 -4.34 -4.33 -11.48
N ASN A 18 -4.24 -3.35 -12.39
CA ASN A 18 -3.04 -3.00 -13.13
C ASN A 18 -2.53 -1.67 -12.60
N VAL A 19 -2.30 -1.65 -11.29
CA VAL A 19 -1.69 -0.50 -10.60
C VAL A 19 -0.19 -0.65 -10.76
N THR A 20 0.47 0.31 -11.41
CA THR A 20 1.93 0.32 -11.63
C THR A 20 2.61 1.51 -10.98
N THR A 21 1.84 2.47 -10.46
CA THR A 21 2.35 3.72 -9.90
C THR A 21 1.79 3.99 -8.52
N LEU A 22 2.49 4.84 -7.79
CA LEU A 22 2.07 5.45 -6.52
C LEU A 22 1.71 6.93 -6.78
N PRO A 23 0.79 7.52 -6.00
CA PRO A 23 0.01 6.90 -4.94
C PRO A 23 -1.12 6.02 -5.49
N PHE A 24 -1.57 5.02 -4.71
CA PHE A 24 -2.76 4.23 -5.06
C PHE A 24 -3.65 3.99 -3.85
N THR A 25 -4.94 3.78 -4.13
CA THR A 25 -5.95 3.57 -3.10
C THR A 25 -6.31 2.09 -3.00
N VAL A 26 -6.40 1.58 -1.78
CA VAL A 26 -6.66 0.16 -1.52
C VAL A 26 -7.50 -0.02 -0.27
N ARG A 27 -8.36 -1.04 -0.33
CA ARG A 27 -9.20 -1.43 0.80
C ARG A 27 -8.45 -2.41 1.70
N LEU A 28 -8.48 -2.18 3.00
CA LEU A 28 -7.93 -3.10 3.98
C LEU A 28 -8.72 -4.40 4.01
N TYR A 29 -8.00 -5.51 4.03
CA TYR A 29 -8.61 -6.82 4.26
C TYR A 29 -9.05 -6.99 5.71
N ILE A 30 -9.90 -8.00 5.92
CA ILE A 30 -10.45 -8.36 7.23
C ILE A 30 -9.37 -8.65 8.28
N ASN A 31 -8.20 -9.09 7.84
CA ASN A 31 -7.04 -9.37 8.68
C ASN A 31 -6.10 -8.16 8.84
N ASN A 32 -6.58 -6.94 8.54
CA ASN A 32 -5.83 -5.68 8.59
C ASN A 32 -4.61 -5.63 7.65
N GLN A 33 -4.62 -6.45 6.60
CA GLN A 33 -3.58 -6.47 5.60
C GLN A 33 -3.92 -5.57 4.42
N VAL A 34 -2.86 -5.02 3.85
CA VAL A 34 -2.87 -4.21 2.64
C VAL A 34 -2.25 -5.03 1.53
N LEU A 35 -2.97 -5.19 0.42
CA LEU A 35 -2.46 -5.86 -0.78
C LEU A 35 -1.69 -4.88 -1.66
N LEU A 36 -0.47 -5.26 -2.01
CA LEU A 36 0.30 -4.67 -3.10
C LEU A 36 0.13 -5.54 -4.36
N PRO A 37 -0.48 -5.01 -5.44
CA PRO A 37 -0.61 -5.75 -6.70
C PRO A 37 0.75 -6.15 -7.27
N ALA A 38 0.83 -7.32 -7.91
CA ALA A 38 2.06 -7.80 -8.54
C ALA A 38 2.62 -6.83 -9.60
N SER A 39 1.74 -6.14 -10.34
CA SER A 39 2.13 -5.10 -11.30
C SER A 39 2.90 -3.96 -10.62
N LEU A 40 2.45 -3.54 -9.43
CA LEU A 40 3.09 -2.48 -8.65
C LEU A 40 4.43 -2.96 -8.09
N VAL A 41 4.45 -4.16 -7.51
CA VAL A 41 5.67 -4.77 -6.95
C VAL A 41 6.77 -4.86 -8.02
N ARG A 42 6.42 -5.30 -9.23
CA ARG A 42 7.34 -5.39 -10.36
C ARG A 42 7.78 -4.02 -10.85
N ALA A 43 6.86 -3.08 -11.00
CA ALA A 43 7.15 -1.72 -11.45
C ALA A 43 8.10 -0.98 -10.48
N LEU A 44 7.96 -1.23 -9.18
CA LEU A 44 8.84 -0.67 -8.15
C LEU A 44 10.16 -1.44 -7.98
N GLY A 45 10.36 -2.57 -8.68
CA GLY A 45 11.58 -3.38 -8.56
C GLY A 45 11.73 -4.08 -7.19
N ILE A 46 10.67 -4.14 -6.39
CA ILE A 46 10.69 -4.63 -5.00
C ILE A 46 10.33 -6.12 -4.88
N THR A 47 10.47 -6.90 -5.94
CA THR A 47 10.09 -8.32 -5.97
C THR A 47 10.88 -9.17 -4.97
N HIS A 48 12.13 -8.84 -4.69
CA HIS A 48 13.04 -9.63 -3.85
C HIS A 48 13.15 -9.11 -2.41
N ILE A 49 12.62 -7.92 -2.11
CA ILE A 49 12.75 -7.33 -0.77
C ILE A 49 11.79 -7.99 0.23
N ARG A 50 12.23 -8.08 1.49
CA ARG A 50 11.44 -8.64 2.60
C ARG A 50 10.81 -7.58 3.47
N PHE A 51 11.43 -6.40 3.56
CA PHE A 51 11.01 -5.31 4.42
C PHE A 51 10.96 -4.00 3.65
N ALA A 52 9.95 -3.19 3.93
CA ALA A 52 9.77 -1.89 3.30
C ALA A 52 9.38 -0.83 4.33
N ASP A 53 9.77 0.41 4.05
CA ASP A 53 9.18 1.59 4.66
C ASP A 53 8.04 2.06 3.77
N VAL A 54 6.87 2.31 4.37
CA VAL A 54 5.63 2.62 3.65
C VAL A 54 4.99 3.86 4.25
N ASP A 55 4.70 4.83 3.42
CA ASP A 55 3.93 6.02 3.82
C ASP A 55 2.48 5.85 3.38
N LEU A 56 1.55 6.06 4.31
CA LEU A 56 0.11 5.94 4.10
C LEU A 56 -0.58 7.28 4.32
N GLU A 57 -1.72 7.50 3.69
CA GLU A 57 -2.65 8.57 4.00
C GLU A 57 -3.99 7.95 4.44
N TYR A 58 -4.48 8.36 5.60
CA TYR A 58 -5.79 7.97 6.13
C TYR A 58 -6.43 9.11 6.92
N LYS A 59 -7.66 9.49 6.57
CA LYS A 59 -8.42 10.59 7.20
C LYS A 59 -7.61 11.90 7.34
N GLY A 60 -6.77 12.21 6.34
CA GLY A 60 -5.92 13.41 6.33
C GLY A 60 -4.61 13.29 7.12
N PHE A 61 -4.36 12.17 7.79
CA PHE A 61 -3.08 11.89 8.44
C PHE A 61 -2.12 11.19 7.48
N VAL A 62 -0.87 11.65 7.44
CA VAL A 62 0.24 10.92 6.83
C VAL A 62 0.90 10.07 7.91
N ILE A 63 0.98 8.77 7.66
CA ILE A 63 1.42 7.77 8.62
C ILE A 63 2.62 7.03 8.02
N GLU A 64 3.76 7.11 8.70
CA GLU A 64 4.97 6.39 8.31
C GLU A 64 5.03 5.03 9.01
N LEU A 65 5.11 3.96 8.23
CA LEU A 65 5.39 2.61 8.71
C LEU A 65 6.83 2.23 8.36
N LYS A 66 7.68 2.06 9.37
CA LYS A 66 9.07 1.63 9.17
C LYS A 66 9.21 0.12 9.27
N GLY A 67 9.98 -0.47 8.37
CA GLY A 67 10.40 -1.87 8.44
C GLY A 67 9.26 -2.89 8.40
N VAL A 68 8.17 -2.61 7.68
CA VAL A 68 7.06 -3.56 7.57
C VAL A 68 7.45 -4.76 6.74
N ARG A 69 7.07 -5.95 7.19
CA ARG A 69 7.32 -7.20 6.47
C ARG A 69 6.39 -7.33 5.27
N LEU A 70 6.98 -7.53 4.09
CA LEU A 70 6.29 -7.81 2.84
C LEU A 70 6.10 -9.32 2.66
N LEU A 71 4.93 -9.80 3.08
CA LEU A 71 4.51 -11.19 2.94
C LEU A 71 4.37 -11.56 1.46
N ARG A 72 5.00 -12.68 1.07
CA ARG A 72 4.91 -13.24 -0.28
C ARG A 72 3.71 -14.18 -0.38
N THR A 73 3.04 -14.15 -1.52
CA THR A 73 2.03 -15.13 -1.89
C THR A 73 2.64 -16.21 -2.80
N ARG A 74 2.18 -17.46 -2.72
CA ARG A 74 2.86 -18.63 -3.33
C ARG A 74 2.97 -18.56 -4.86
N HIS A 75 1.96 -18.04 -5.53
CA HIS A 75 1.81 -18.11 -7.00
C HIS A 75 1.83 -16.74 -7.70
N THR A 76 2.20 -15.67 -6.99
CA THR A 76 2.24 -14.32 -7.58
C THR A 76 3.30 -13.46 -6.89
N ASP A 77 3.78 -12.43 -7.60
CA ASP A 77 4.68 -11.43 -7.03
C ASP A 77 3.94 -10.43 -6.13
N SER A 78 2.61 -10.53 -6.01
CA SER A 78 1.85 -9.70 -5.08
C SER A 78 2.39 -9.84 -3.66
N ARG A 79 2.46 -8.71 -2.97
CA ARG A 79 2.92 -8.62 -1.59
C ARG A 79 1.79 -8.16 -0.69
N GLN A 80 1.88 -8.52 0.58
CA GLN A 80 0.97 -8.04 1.60
C GLN A 80 1.76 -7.52 2.79
N PHE A 81 1.29 -6.47 3.43
CA PHE A 81 1.82 -6.04 4.72
C PHE A 81 0.67 -5.80 5.69
N THR A 82 0.98 -5.87 6.98
CA THR A 82 -0.01 -5.65 8.04
C THR A 82 0.24 -4.29 8.66
N ILE A 83 -0.82 -3.50 8.88
CA ILE A 83 -0.68 -2.25 9.63
C ILE A 83 -0.53 -2.61 11.12
N PRO A 84 0.55 -2.15 11.78
CA PRO A 84 0.81 -2.45 13.19
C PRO A 84 -0.39 -2.09 14.08
N ARG A 85 -0.65 -2.92 15.11
CA ARG A 85 -1.79 -2.75 16.01
C ARG A 85 -1.83 -1.36 16.65
N GLY A 86 -0.71 -0.88 17.18
CA GLY A 86 -0.64 0.45 17.80
C GLY A 86 -1.00 1.59 16.85
N VAL A 87 -0.58 1.50 15.57
CA VAL A 87 -0.96 2.47 14.54
C VAL A 87 -2.47 2.38 14.25
N ARG A 88 -3.02 1.17 14.14
CA ARG A 88 -4.46 0.99 13.88
C ARG A 88 -5.32 1.57 15.00
N GLU A 89 -4.97 1.30 16.25
CA GLU A 89 -5.69 1.80 17.41
C GLU A 89 -5.58 3.33 17.51
N LEU A 90 -4.38 3.89 17.29
CA LEU A 90 -4.13 5.33 17.36
C LEU A 90 -4.93 6.13 16.32
N TYR A 91 -4.98 5.65 15.08
CA TYR A 91 -5.65 6.36 13.97
C TYR A 91 -7.07 5.86 13.69
N GLY A 92 -7.54 4.84 14.41
CA GLY A 92 -8.85 4.22 14.20
C GLY A 92 -8.98 3.55 12.83
N ILE A 93 -7.92 2.87 12.38
CA ILE A 93 -7.90 2.14 11.10
C ILE A 93 -8.46 0.73 11.32
N GLY A 94 -9.54 0.40 10.59
CA GLY A 94 -10.24 -0.87 10.71
C GLY A 94 -10.30 -1.69 9.41
N PRO A 95 -10.73 -2.95 9.53
CA PRO A 95 -11.12 -3.79 8.40
C PRO A 95 -12.09 -3.10 7.45
N GLY A 96 -11.85 -3.22 6.14
CA GLY A 96 -12.74 -2.66 5.13
C GLY A 96 -12.59 -1.16 4.90
N ASP A 97 -11.76 -0.47 5.67
CA ASP A 97 -11.39 0.92 5.42
C ASP A 97 -10.61 1.06 4.12
N THR A 98 -10.69 2.25 3.54
CA THR A 98 -9.92 2.62 2.37
C THR A 98 -8.75 3.51 2.79
N ILE A 99 -7.54 3.11 2.43
CA ILE A 99 -6.32 3.90 2.65
C ILE A 99 -5.70 4.25 1.30
N LYS A 100 -4.87 5.28 1.30
CA LYS A 100 -4.05 5.64 0.14
C LYS A 100 -2.59 5.40 0.48
N VAL A 101 -1.94 4.54 -0.28
CA VAL A 101 -0.50 4.28 -0.15
C VAL A 101 0.23 5.35 -0.95
N LEU A 102 1.07 6.12 -0.29
CA LEU A 102 1.80 7.25 -0.88
C LEU A 102 3.16 6.83 -1.40
N SER A 103 3.91 6.06 -0.62
CA SER A 103 5.26 5.62 -0.96
C SER A 103 5.54 4.21 -0.45
N ILE A 104 6.40 3.47 -1.16
CA ILE A 104 6.93 2.17 -0.72
C ILE A 104 8.41 2.16 -1.10
N ARG A 105 9.28 1.97 -0.11
CA ARG A 105 10.74 1.97 -0.29
C ARG A 105 11.36 0.77 0.43
N PRO A 106 12.44 0.16 -0.08
CA PRO A 106 13.19 -0.83 0.70
C PRO A 106 13.57 -0.28 2.07
N SER A 107 13.35 -1.05 3.14
CA SER A 107 13.72 -0.61 4.49
C SER A 107 15.20 -0.82 4.72
N VAL A 108 15.87 0.20 5.26
CA VAL A 108 17.31 0.14 5.59
C VAL A 108 17.55 -0.58 6.92
N ILE A 109 16.54 -0.64 7.80
CA ILE A 109 16.67 -1.09 9.19
C ILE A 109 16.73 -2.63 9.31
N ASN A 110 16.17 -3.38 8.36
CA ASN A 110 15.98 -4.84 8.45
C ASN A 110 16.39 -5.58 7.16
N GLN A 111 17.64 -5.45 6.70
CA GLN A 111 18.12 -6.16 5.48
C GLN A 111 18.36 -7.66 5.73
#